data_AF-A0A1R2B4G5-F1
#
_entry.id   AF-A0A1R2B4G5-F1
#
_cell.length_a   1.000
_cell.length_b   1.000
_cell.length_c   1.000
_cell.angle_alpha   90.00
_cell.angle_beta   90.00
_cell.angle_gamma   90.00
#
_symmetry.space_group_name_H-M   'P 1'
#
loop_
_entity.id
_entity.type
_entity.pdbx_description
1 polymer ?
#
loop_
_entity_poly.entity_id
_entity_poly.type
_entity_poly.pdbx_seq_one_letter_code
_entity_poly.pdbx_strand_id
1 'polypeptide(L)'
;MLGLDSAGKTTILSKLDLGEIIVSILCIGFLYETIENPRLSMTIWDLGFSDKRPLYNQFYDNAEGIIFVVDSNDRNRISQAREDLQKLIYDEKLYDLPLLIYANKQDIITAMSVGEVADKLGVKNNEKNCYVQGSSAIDGFGIFEGLEWILKIIQDNDKDKFTKNL
;
A
#
# COMPACT_ATOMS: atom_id res chain seq x y z
N MET A 1 -1.45 -3.84 -2.93
CA MET A 1 -1.05 -3.66 -1.51
C MET A 1 0.04 -4.65 -1.15
N LEU A 2 1.12 -4.18 -0.52
CA LEU A 2 2.38 -4.88 -0.19
C LEU A 2 2.78 -4.58 1.26
N GLY A 3 3.75 -5.32 1.80
CA GLY A 3 4.29 -5.12 3.15
C GLY A 3 4.61 -6.43 3.85
N LEU A 4 5.35 -6.35 4.97
CA LEU A 4 5.75 -7.54 5.74
C LEU A 4 4.54 -8.35 6.24
N ASP A 5 4.78 -9.61 6.56
CA ASP A 5 3.80 -10.46 7.24
C ASP A 5 3.36 -9.81 8.56
N SER A 6 2.09 -10.02 8.92
CA SER A 6 1.47 -9.44 10.12
C SER A 6 1.42 -7.91 10.19
N ALA A 7 1.77 -7.19 9.11
CA ALA A 7 1.61 -5.74 9.03
C ALA A 7 0.14 -5.26 9.06
N GLY A 8 -0.82 -6.15 8.76
CA GLY A 8 -2.25 -5.88 8.80
C GLY A 8 -2.91 -5.62 7.45
N LYS A 9 -2.27 -6.06 6.34
CA LYS A 9 -2.79 -5.94 4.97
C LYS A 9 -4.20 -6.53 4.83
N THR A 10 -4.37 -7.81 5.15
CA THR A 10 -5.64 -8.56 5.12
C THR A 10 -6.70 -7.93 6.01
N THR A 11 -6.30 -7.38 7.16
CA THR A 11 -7.22 -6.69 8.08
C THR A 11 -7.72 -5.37 7.51
N ILE A 12 -6.85 -4.57 6.89
CA ILE A 12 -7.25 -3.33 6.19
C ILE A 12 -8.28 -3.65 5.11
N LEU A 13 -8.10 -4.74 4.38
CA LEU A 13 -8.99 -5.11 3.27
C LEU A 13 -10.36 -5.59 3.74
N SER A 14 -10.37 -6.41 4.78
CA SER A 14 -11.61 -6.79 5.45
C SER A 14 -12.39 -5.56 5.94
N LYS A 15 -11.69 -4.49 6.36
CA LYS A 15 -12.34 -3.23 6.75
C LYS A 15 -12.98 -2.49 5.57
N LEU A 16 -12.38 -2.58 4.39
CA LEU A 16 -12.90 -1.94 3.18
C LEU A 16 -14.13 -2.66 2.61
N ASP A 17 -14.19 -3.99 2.76
CA ASP A 17 -15.36 -4.80 2.38
C ASP A 17 -16.63 -4.41 3.16
N LEU A 18 -16.45 -4.07 4.44
CA LEU A 18 -17.55 -3.71 5.35
C LEU A 18 -18.05 -2.26 5.17
N GLY A 19 -17.40 -1.46 4.33
CA GLY A 19 -17.51 0.01 4.33
C GLY A 19 -17.98 0.65 3.02
N GLU A 20 -18.76 -0.04 2.17
CA GLU A 20 -19.29 0.44 0.86
C GLU A 20 -18.43 0.14 -0.39
N ILE A 21 -17.36 -0.64 -0.28
CA ILE A 21 -16.62 -1.19 -1.43
C ILE A 21 -16.88 -2.70 -1.47
N ILE A 22 -17.53 -3.21 -2.52
CA ILE A 22 -17.78 -4.66 -2.66
C ILE A 22 -16.43 -5.37 -2.83
N VAL A 23 -15.99 -6.16 -1.85
CA VAL A 23 -14.79 -7.01 -1.95
C VAL A 23 -15.25 -8.45 -2.14
N SER A 24 -14.89 -9.06 -3.26
CA SER A 24 -15.19 -10.47 -3.51
C SER A 24 -13.98 -11.33 -3.18
N ILE A 25 -14.05 -12.04 -2.04
CA ILE A 25 -12.98 -12.92 -1.55
C ILE A 25 -13.22 -14.34 -2.10
N LEU A 26 -12.37 -14.82 -3.01
CA LEU A 26 -12.38 -16.22 -3.45
C LEU A 26 -11.09 -16.93 -3.02
N CYS A 27 -11.23 -17.89 -2.10
CA CYS A 27 -10.11 -18.52 -1.42
C CYS A 27 -9.69 -19.83 -2.12
N ILE A 28 -8.62 -19.82 -2.93
CA ILE A 28 -7.90 -21.04 -3.36
C ILE A 28 -6.39 -20.77 -3.44
N GLY A 29 -5.62 -21.33 -2.50
CA GLY A 29 -4.22 -21.78 -2.69
C GLY A 29 -3.10 -20.73 -2.81
N PHE A 30 -3.39 -19.50 -3.22
CA PHE A 30 -2.48 -18.36 -3.31
C PHE A 30 -3.29 -17.13 -2.96
N LEU A 31 -2.98 -16.44 -1.86
CA LEU A 31 -3.81 -15.30 -1.43
C LEU A 31 -3.50 -14.09 -2.33
N TYR A 32 -4.24 -13.96 -3.43
CA TYR A 32 -4.40 -12.71 -4.15
C TYR A 32 -5.87 -12.30 -4.05
N GLU A 33 -6.11 -11.08 -3.59
CA GLU A 33 -7.44 -10.48 -3.53
C GLU A 33 -7.58 -9.53 -4.73
N THR A 34 -8.68 -9.61 -5.48
CA THR A 34 -9.02 -8.64 -6.53
C THR A 34 -10.35 -7.98 -6.17
N ILE A 35 -10.34 -6.65 -6.05
CA ILE A 35 -11.55 -5.84 -5.83
C ILE A 35 -12.15 -5.48 -7.18
N GLU A 36 -13.46 -5.66 -7.35
CA GLU A 36 -14.22 -5.13 -8.49
C GLU A 36 -15.26 -4.13 -7.97
N ASN A 37 -14.85 -2.87 -7.89
CA ASN A 37 -15.76 -1.73 -7.91
C ASN A 37 -15.53 -1.05 -9.28
N PRO A 38 -16.53 -0.56 -10.04
CA PRO A 38 -16.32 0.09 -11.34
C PRO A 38 -15.35 1.30 -11.36
N ARG A 39 -14.72 1.66 -10.24
CA ARG A 39 -13.74 2.75 -10.09
C ARG A 39 -12.40 2.36 -9.48
N LEU A 40 -12.23 1.13 -8.95
CA LEU A 40 -11.00 0.73 -8.26
C LEU A 40 -10.83 -0.79 -8.25
N SER A 41 -9.71 -1.26 -8.79
CA SER A 41 -9.23 -2.63 -8.59
C SER A 41 -7.94 -2.63 -7.78
N MET A 42 -7.91 -3.40 -6.70
CA MET A 42 -6.71 -3.57 -5.88
C MET A 42 -6.29 -5.03 -5.87
N THR A 43 -5.02 -5.29 -6.13
CA THR A 43 -4.39 -6.59 -5.92
C THR A 43 -3.59 -6.59 -4.63
N ILE A 44 -3.87 -7.52 -3.73
CA ILE A 44 -3.17 -7.67 -2.45
C ILE A 44 -2.33 -8.93 -2.45
N TRP A 45 -1.11 -8.80 -1.96
CA TRP A 45 -0.19 -9.90 -1.81
C TRP A 45 0.04 -10.16 -0.32
N ASP A 46 -0.65 -11.17 0.24
CA ASP A 46 -0.39 -11.62 1.62
C ASP A 46 0.69 -12.70 1.65
N LEU A 47 1.81 -12.40 1.03
CA LEU A 47 3.01 -13.20 1.14
C LEU A 47 4.07 -12.24 1.66
N GLY A 48 4.57 -12.48 2.87
CA GLY A 48 5.81 -11.84 3.32
C GLY A 48 6.86 -11.98 2.21
N PHE A 49 7.67 -10.95 2.02
CA PHE A 49 8.62 -10.75 0.92
C PHE A 49 9.73 -11.84 0.91
N SER A 50 9.35 -13.10 0.74
CA SER A 50 10.24 -14.25 0.61
C SER A 50 10.37 -14.56 -0.88
N ASP A 51 11.63 -14.61 -1.34
CA ASP A 51 12.26 -15.13 -2.58
C ASP A 51 11.48 -15.55 -3.84
N LYS A 52 10.18 -15.25 -3.97
CA LYS A 52 9.31 -15.60 -5.09
C LYS A 52 9.10 -14.42 -6.06
N ARG A 53 10.15 -13.60 -6.20
CA ARG A 53 10.25 -12.46 -7.14
C ARG A 53 9.78 -12.72 -8.57
N PRO A 54 10.00 -13.91 -9.18
CA PRO A 54 9.56 -14.15 -10.56
C PRO A 54 8.04 -14.06 -10.78
N LEU A 55 7.23 -14.23 -9.74
CA LEU A 55 5.76 -14.17 -9.85
C LEU A 55 5.22 -12.73 -9.82
N TYR A 56 6.01 -11.74 -9.36
CA TYR A 56 5.54 -10.36 -9.17
C TYR A 56 5.61 -9.52 -10.46
N ASN A 57 6.58 -9.81 -11.33
CA ASN A 57 6.84 -9.03 -12.56
C ASN A 57 5.65 -8.97 -13.52
N GLN A 58 4.76 -9.98 -13.49
CA GLN A 58 3.59 -10.06 -14.36
C GLN A 58 2.47 -9.10 -13.94
N PHE A 59 2.50 -8.58 -12.71
CA PHE A 59 1.44 -7.72 -12.16
C PHE A 59 1.86 -6.25 -12.06
N TYR A 60 3.14 -5.95 -12.25
CA TYR A 60 3.63 -4.56 -12.31
C TYR A 60 3.17 -3.84 -13.57
N ASP A 61 2.91 -4.56 -14.66
CA ASP A 61 2.60 -3.97 -15.97
C ASP A 61 1.31 -3.16 -16.01
N ASN A 62 0.38 -3.38 -15.07
CA ASN A 62 -0.90 -2.66 -14.99
C ASN A 62 -1.09 -1.94 -13.64
N ALA A 63 -0.04 -1.77 -12.85
CA ALA A 63 -0.16 -1.09 -11.57
C ALA A 63 -0.29 0.43 -11.77
N GLU A 64 -1.30 1.05 -11.19
CA GLU A 64 -1.52 2.51 -11.23
C GLU A 64 -1.06 3.21 -9.95
N GLY A 65 -0.84 2.44 -8.87
CA GLY A 65 -0.38 2.93 -7.58
C GLY A 65 0.02 1.79 -6.65
N ILE A 66 0.77 2.13 -5.61
CA ILE A 66 1.35 1.20 -4.64
C ILE A 66 0.87 1.57 -3.26
N ILE A 67 0.35 0.59 -2.53
CA ILE A 67 0.05 0.70 -1.10
C ILE A 67 1.01 -0.22 -0.34
N PHE A 68 1.80 0.34 0.56
CA PHE A 68 2.76 -0.39 1.40
C PHE A 68 2.37 -0.28 2.88
N VAL A 69 2.17 -1.41 3.55
CA VAL A 69 1.69 -1.46 4.93
C VAL A 69 2.84 -1.80 5.87
N VAL A 70 2.99 -1.00 6.92
CA VAL A 70 4.04 -1.13 7.93
C VAL A 70 3.40 -1.36 9.29
N ASP A 71 3.88 -2.38 10.01
CA ASP A 71 3.58 -2.54 11.42
C ASP A 71 4.35 -1.48 12.23
N SER A 72 3.66 -0.44 12.70
CA SER A 72 4.29 0.64 13.45
C SER A 72 4.72 0.19 14.85
N ASN A 73 4.23 -0.93 15.37
CA ASN A 73 4.66 -1.48 16.65
C ASN A 73 5.91 -2.37 16.51
N ASP A 74 6.18 -2.90 15.32
CA ASP A 74 7.34 -3.76 15.06
C ASP A 74 8.61 -2.98 14.72
N ARG A 75 9.23 -2.43 15.76
CA ARG A 75 10.49 -1.68 15.64
C ARG A 75 11.68 -2.54 15.19
N ASN A 76 11.62 -3.85 15.36
CA ASN A 76 12.74 -4.75 15.04
C ASN A 76 12.80 -5.05 13.53
N ARG A 77 11.64 -5.14 12.88
CA ARG A 77 11.56 -5.46 11.44
C ARG A 77 11.42 -4.25 10.52
N ILE A 78 11.43 -3.04 11.06
CA ILE A 78 11.34 -1.81 10.25
C ILE A 78 12.49 -1.67 9.24
N SER A 79 13.69 -2.14 9.57
CA SER A 79 14.83 -2.17 8.64
C SER A 79 14.58 -3.13 7.48
N GLN A 80 13.94 -4.28 7.73
CA GLN A 80 13.53 -5.21 6.67
C GLN A 80 12.46 -4.58 5.78
N ALA A 81 11.47 -3.91 6.38
CA ALA A 81 10.44 -3.18 5.63
C ALA A 81 11.04 -2.10 4.73
N ARG A 82 12.06 -1.37 5.22
CA ARG A 82 12.82 -0.41 4.42
C ARG A 82 13.49 -1.07 3.23
N GLU A 83 14.20 -2.18 3.44
CA GLU A 83 14.88 -2.88 2.35
C GLU A 83 13.91 -3.33 1.26
N ASP A 84 12.74 -3.84 1.64
CA ASP A 84 11.72 -4.26 0.68
C ASP A 84 11.09 -3.07 -0.03
N LEU A 85 10.83 -1.97 0.69
CA LEU A 85 10.36 -0.73 0.07
C LEU A 85 11.37 -0.17 -0.91
N GLN A 86 12.67 -0.18 -0.57
CA GLN A 86 13.73 0.28 -1.47
C GLN A 86 13.75 -0.53 -2.77
N LYS A 87 13.54 -1.84 -2.72
CA LYS A 87 13.45 -2.67 -3.93
C LYS A 87 12.28 -2.25 -4.82
N LEU A 88 11.15 -1.82 -4.24
CA LEU A 88 9.97 -1.38 -4.99
C LEU A 88 10.19 -0.02 -5.66
N ILE A 89 10.76 0.96 -4.95
CA ILE A 89 10.96 2.32 -5.49
C ILE A 89 12.03 2.38 -6.58
N TYR A 90 12.94 1.40 -6.63
CA TYR A 90 13.98 1.30 -7.67
C TYR A 90 13.60 0.36 -8.82
N ASP A 91 12.41 -0.27 -8.79
CA ASP A 91 11.92 -1.07 -9.91
C ASP A 91 11.45 -0.13 -11.05
N GLU A 92 11.98 -0.33 -12.26
CA GLU A 92 11.70 0.52 -13.43
C GLU A 92 10.21 0.56 -13.80
N LYS A 93 9.41 -0.44 -13.41
CA LYS A 93 7.97 -0.45 -13.66
C LYS A 93 7.17 0.30 -12.59
N LEU A 94 7.76 0.54 -11.43
CA LEU A 94 7.07 1.03 -10.24
C LEU A 94 7.54 2.42 -9.78
N TYR A 95 8.73 2.87 -10.20
CA TYR A 95 9.38 4.07 -9.65
C TYR A 95 8.56 5.37 -9.76
N ASP A 96 7.70 5.50 -10.78
CA ASP A 96 6.89 6.71 -11.01
C ASP A 96 5.45 6.57 -10.46
N LEU A 97 5.10 5.40 -9.91
CA LEU A 97 3.77 5.17 -9.39
C LEU A 97 3.57 5.88 -8.04
N PRO A 98 2.38 6.44 -7.77
CA PRO A 98 2.01 6.94 -6.45
C PRO A 98 2.19 5.87 -5.38
N LEU A 99 2.88 6.21 -4.29
CA LEU A 99 3.20 5.34 -3.17
C LEU A 99 2.52 5.85 -1.90
N LEU A 100 1.49 5.12 -1.46
CA LEU A 100 0.88 5.28 -0.16
C LEU A 100 1.52 4.33 0.84
N ILE A 101 1.97 4.84 1.98
CA ILE A 101 2.49 4.04 3.08
C ILE A 101 1.51 4.13 4.26
N TYR A 102 0.95 3.00 4.67
CA TYR A 102 0.21 2.92 5.92
C TYR A 102 1.17 2.63 7.07
N ALA A 103 1.36 3.61 7.94
CA ALA A 103 1.91 3.41 9.27
C ALA A 103 0.81 2.80 10.15
N ASN A 104 0.63 1.49 10.05
CA ASN A 104 -0.49 0.77 10.65
C ASN A 104 -0.25 0.42 12.11
N LYS A 105 -1.33 0.09 12.83
CA LYS A 105 -1.37 -0.20 14.27
C LYS A 105 -1.18 1.02 15.19
N GLN A 106 -1.67 2.18 14.75
CA GLN A 106 -1.65 3.42 15.56
C GLN A 106 -2.59 3.39 16.77
N ASP A 107 -3.43 2.35 16.90
CA ASP A 107 -4.18 2.04 18.10
C ASP A 107 -3.28 1.64 19.29
N ILE A 108 -2.04 1.24 19.02
CA ILE A 108 -1.07 0.83 20.04
C ILE A 108 -0.28 2.05 20.54
N ILE A 109 -0.31 2.29 21.86
CA ILE A 109 0.35 3.44 22.50
C ILE A 109 1.87 3.51 22.20
N THR A 110 2.54 2.35 22.07
CA THR A 110 3.98 2.26 21.80
C THR A 110 4.35 2.29 20.32
N ALA A 111 3.36 2.41 19.43
CA ALA A 111 3.58 2.47 18.00
C ALA A 111 4.51 3.64 17.61
N MET A 112 5.31 3.41 16.59
CA MET A 112 6.07 4.46 15.93
C MET A 112 5.09 5.49 15.34
N SER A 113 5.39 6.77 15.57
CA SER A 113 4.62 7.84 14.92
C SER A 113 4.80 7.81 13.40
N VAL A 114 3.90 8.44 12.67
CA VAL A 114 4.00 8.60 11.21
C VAL A 114 5.36 9.18 10.79
N GLY A 115 5.85 10.18 11.52
CA GLY A 115 7.17 10.78 11.28
C GLY A 115 8.31 9.80 11.51
N GLU A 116 8.26 9.04 12.62
CA GLU A 116 9.28 8.02 12.90
C GLU A 116 9.30 6.91 11.83
N VAL A 117 8.13 6.48 11.35
CA VAL A 117 8.02 5.50 10.26
C VAL A 117 8.64 6.06 8.98
N ALA A 118 8.30 7.30 8.60
CA ALA A 118 8.86 7.94 7.41
C ALA A 118 10.39 8.02 7.47
N ASP A 119 10.92 8.50 8.60
CA ASP A 119 12.36 8.64 8.83
C ASP A 119 13.09 7.28 8.74
N LYS A 120 12.54 6.24 9.38
CA LYS A 120 13.15 4.92 9.38
C LYS A 120 13.11 4.23 8.03
N LEU A 121 12.04 4.43 7.26
CA LEU A 121 11.95 3.94 5.87
C LEU A 121 12.83 4.74 4.92
N GLY A 122 13.31 5.92 5.33
CA GLY A 122 14.12 6.80 4.49
C GLY A 122 13.31 7.43 3.35
N VAL A 123 12.02 7.65 3.57
CA VAL A 123 11.11 8.33 2.62
C VAL A 123 10.83 9.74 3.11
N LYS A 124 10.69 10.69 2.19
CA LYS A 124 10.24 12.04 2.56
C LYS A 124 8.74 12.11 2.41
N ASN A 125 8.04 12.27 3.54
CA ASN A 125 6.60 12.42 3.53
C ASN A 125 6.20 13.69 2.74
N ASN A 126 5.14 13.59 1.93
CA ASN A 126 4.68 14.64 1.02
C ASN A 126 5.63 14.97 -0.15
N GLU A 127 6.52 14.06 -0.53
CA GLU A 127 7.11 14.12 -1.87
C GLU A 127 6.04 13.82 -2.93
N LYS A 128 6.27 14.29 -4.16
CA LYS A 128 5.25 14.41 -5.21
C LYS A 128 4.43 13.13 -5.46
N ASN A 129 5.03 11.97 -5.19
CA ASN A 129 4.41 10.66 -5.36
C ASN A 129 4.44 9.80 -4.08
N CYS A 130 4.72 10.35 -2.88
CA CYS A 130 4.79 9.55 -1.65
C CYS A 130 4.06 10.20 -0.46
N TYR A 131 3.19 9.43 0.18
CA TYR A 131 2.45 9.87 1.37
C TYR A 131 2.41 8.79 2.43
N VAL A 132 2.68 9.19 3.68
CA VAL A 132 2.62 8.30 4.85
C VAL A 132 1.40 8.67 5.68
N GLN A 133 0.47 7.72 5.79
CA GLN A 133 -0.78 7.86 6.52
C GLN A 133 -0.74 6.97 7.76
N GLY A 134 -1.01 7.56 8.93
CA GLY A 134 -1.25 6.79 10.15
C GLY A 134 -2.56 6.03 10.01
N SER A 135 -2.56 4.73 10.32
CA SER A 135 -3.76 3.91 10.23
C SER A 135 -3.92 2.91 11.38
N SER A 136 -5.16 2.48 11.58
CA SER A 136 -5.48 1.33 12.43
C SER A 136 -6.47 0.44 11.70
N ALA A 137 -6.01 -0.76 11.34
CA ALA A 137 -6.82 -1.74 10.64
C ALA A 137 -8.01 -2.25 11.47
N ILE A 138 -7.94 -2.15 12.80
CA ILE A 138 -8.98 -2.65 13.70
C ILE A 138 -10.17 -1.69 13.79
N ASP A 139 -9.90 -0.39 13.96
CA ASP A 139 -10.94 0.63 14.11
C ASP A 139 -11.32 1.27 12.78
N GLY A 140 -10.43 1.26 11.77
CA GLY A 140 -10.62 1.86 10.45
C GLY A 140 -10.00 3.25 10.29
N PHE A 141 -9.38 3.79 11.34
CA PHE A 141 -8.77 5.10 11.35
C PHE A 141 -7.74 5.24 10.23
N GLY A 142 -7.82 6.34 9.48
CA GLY A 142 -6.84 6.73 8.46
C GLY A 142 -6.86 5.90 7.18
N ILE A 143 -7.66 4.83 7.10
CA ILE A 143 -7.69 3.95 5.92
C ILE A 143 -8.37 4.66 4.74
N PHE A 144 -9.49 5.33 4.96
CA PHE A 144 -10.20 5.99 3.86
C PHE A 144 -9.43 7.23 3.38
N GLU A 145 -8.85 7.99 4.30
CA GLU A 145 -8.06 9.18 4.01
C GLU A 145 -6.82 8.85 3.16
N GLY A 146 -6.14 7.74 3.45
CA GLY A 146 -5.03 7.26 2.64
C GLY A 146 -5.46 6.86 1.23
N LEU A 147 -6.59 6.14 1.12
CA LEU A 147 -7.15 5.75 -0.17
C LEU A 147 -7.61 6.94 -1.02
N GLU A 148 -8.29 7.91 -0.42
CA GLU A 148 -8.69 9.14 -1.11
C GLU A 148 -7.48 9.88 -1.68
N TRP A 149 -6.38 9.94 -0.93
CA TRP A 149 -5.13 10.55 -1.40
C TRP A 149 -4.59 9.83 -2.64
N ILE A 150 -4.41 8.50 -2.60
CA ILE A 150 -3.79 7.79 -3.72
C ILE A 150 -4.69 7.81 -4.96
N LEU A 151 -6.01 7.67 -4.78
CA LEU A 151 -6.98 7.75 -5.88
C LEU A 151 -6.96 9.11 -6.57
N LYS A 152 -6.83 10.20 -5.80
CA LYS A 152 -6.72 11.54 -6.35
C LYS A 152 -5.46 11.69 -7.21
N ILE A 153 -4.31 11.22 -6.72
CA ILE A 153 -3.06 11.30 -7.50
C ILE A 153 -3.14 10.47 -8.78
N ILE A 154 -3.71 9.26 -8.73
CA ILE A 154 -3.94 8.42 -9.92
C ILE A 154 -4.81 9.16 -10.95
N GLN A 155 -5.93 9.74 -10.51
CA GLN A 155 -6.83 10.50 -11.39
C GLN A 155 -6.16 11.73 -12.02
N ASP A 156 -5.32 12.43 -11.26
CA ASP A 156 -4.61 13.61 -11.77
C ASP A 156 -3.53 13.20 -12.78
N ASN A 157 -2.82 12.09 -12.53
CA ASN A 157 -1.85 11.53 -13.46
C ASN A 157 -2.49 11.08 -14.80
N ASP A 158 -3.72 10.56 -14.77
CA ASP A 158 -4.43 10.18 -16.00
C ASP A 158 -4.93 11.37 -16.82
N LYS A 159 -5.35 12.47 -16.17
CA LYS A 159 -5.69 13.72 -16.88
C LYS A 159 -4.46 14.32 -17.58
N ASP A 160 -3.30 14.21 -16.96
CA ASP A 160 -2.03 14.68 -17.53
C ASP A 160 -1.60 13.83 -18.75
N LYS A 161 -1.88 12.52 -18.76
CA LYS A 161 -1.67 11.67 -19.95
C LYS A 161 -2.61 12.05 -21.10
N PHE A 162 -3.85 12.42 -20.80
CA PHE A 162 -4.83 12.79 -21.83
C PHE A 162 -4.51 14.14 -22.48
N THR A 163 -3.99 15.10 -21.69
CA THR A 163 -3.60 16.44 -22.19
C THR A 163 -2.27 16.44 -22.94
N LYS A 164 -1.35 15.50 -22.67
CA LYS A 164 -0.08 15.35 -23.42
C LYS A 164 -0.21 14.63 -24.76
N ASN A 165 -1.34 13.98 -25.02
CA ASN A 165 -1.64 13.25 -26.26
C ASN A 165 -2.52 14.05 -27.25
N LEU A 166 -2.70 15.35 -27.00
CA LEU A 166 -3.32 16.35 -27.89
C LEU A 166 -2.27 17.36 -28.35
#